data_AF-A0A396J375-F1
#
_entry.id   AF-A0A396J375-F1
#
_cell.length_a   1.000
_cell.length_b   1.000
_cell.length_c   1.000
_cell.angle_alpha   90.00
_cell.angle_beta   90.00
_cell.angle_gamma   90.00
#
_symmetry.space_group_name_H-M   'P 1'
#
loop_
_entity.id
_entity.type
_entity.pdbx_description
1 polymer ?
#
loop_
_entity_poly.entity_id
_entity_poly.type
_entity_poly.pdbx_seq_one_letter_code
_entity_poly.pdbx_strand_id
1 'polypeptide(L)'
;MQGSRDFEDHSDSPMKEGRIIFYNVGDQNGDVHEGREEKFFTFKGSCVDELKEKLQEETGLDDIVVCSRNPLNAKIYPLRLQLPPNNIDMHVVVVPSLESKHSQVLVV
;
A
#
# COMPACT_ATOMS: atom_id res chain seq x y z
N MET A 1 -15.42 17.22 51.18
CA MET A 1 -15.37 15.74 51.08
C MET A 1 -15.81 15.34 49.70
N GLN A 2 -15.22 14.25 49.18
CA GLN A 2 -15.34 13.68 47.82
C GLN A 2 -14.58 14.46 46.74
N GLY A 3 -13.60 13.90 46.02
CA GLY A 3 -13.12 12.52 45.98
C GLY A 3 -12.22 12.38 44.75
N SER A 4 -11.08 11.74 44.93
CA SER A 4 -10.04 11.51 43.93
C SER A 4 -10.60 10.84 42.67
N ARG A 5 -10.21 11.35 41.50
CA ARG A 5 -10.23 10.61 40.24
C ARG A 5 -8.86 10.77 39.60
N ASP A 6 -7.93 9.94 40.07
CA ASP A 6 -6.88 9.40 39.22
C ASP A 6 -7.55 8.79 37.99
N PHE A 7 -7.12 9.08 36.76
CA PHE A 7 -7.14 8.12 35.65
C PHE A 7 -6.27 8.65 34.49
N GLU A 8 -5.09 8.03 34.42
CA GLU A 8 -4.30 7.71 33.24
C GLU A 8 -3.53 8.81 32.50
N ASP A 9 -2.23 8.85 32.84
CA ASP A 9 -1.10 9.07 31.96
C ASP A 9 -1.24 8.24 30.66
N HIS A 10 -2.03 8.73 29.72
CA HIS A 10 -1.80 8.41 28.31
C HIS A 10 -0.68 9.34 27.89
N SER A 11 0.54 8.82 28.00
CA SER A 11 1.69 9.35 27.30
C SER A 11 1.36 9.36 25.80
N ASP A 12 0.72 10.44 25.36
CA ASP A 12 0.57 10.87 23.98
C ASP A 12 1.96 11.28 23.47
N SER A 13 2.85 10.29 23.44
CA SER A 13 3.89 10.30 22.43
C SER A 13 3.16 10.11 21.12
N PRO A 14 3.31 11.00 20.12
CA PRO A 14 2.74 10.77 18.81
C PRO A 14 3.55 9.63 18.18
N MET A 15 3.27 8.41 18.60
CA MET A 15 3.59 7.21 17.87
C MET A 15 2.92 7.43 16.52
N LYS A 16 3.70 7.83 15.51
CA LYS A 16 3.21 7.94 14.14
C LYS A 16 2.42 6.67 13.86
N GLU A 17 1.09 6.80 13.83
CA GLU A 17 0.20 5.66 14.05
C GLU A 17 0.10 4.75 12.82
N GLY A 18 1.00 4.91 11.86
CA GLY A 18 1.09 4.23 10.58
C GLY A 18 1.96 5.02 9.60
N ARG A 19 1.97 4.59 8.34
CA ARG A 19 2.54 5.29 7.19
C ARG A 19 1.44 5.66 6.20
N ILE A 20 1.62 6.72 5.44
CA ILE A 20 0.67 7.06 4.37
C ILE A 20 1.11 6.31 3.11
N ILE A 21 0.20 5.53 2.55
CA ILE A 21 0.37 4.88 1.27
C ILE A 21 -0.38 5.69 0.23
N PHE A 22 0.37 6.30 -0.68
CA PHE A 22 -0.17 6.93 -1.87
C PHE A 22 -0.26 5.88 -2.96
N TYR A 23 -1.45 5.67 -3.51
CA TYR A 23 -1.67 4.68 -4.54
C TYR A 23 -2.39 5.27 -5.74
N ASN A 24 -1.97 4.82 -6.91
CA ASN A 24 -2.65 5.09 -8.17
C ASN A 24 -3.05 3.76 -8.79
N VAL A 25 -4.26 3.67 -9.35
CA VAL A 25 -4.62 2.52 -10.17
C VAL A 25 -4.01 2.74 -11.55
N GLY A 26 -3.05 1.90 -11.93
CA GLY A 26 -2.44 1.87 -13.25
C GLY A 26 -3.22 0.99 -14.23
N ASP A 27 -2.83 1.02 -15.50
CA ASP A 27 -3.25 0.02 -16.48
C ASP A 27 -2.47 -1.30 -16.31
N GLN A 28 -2.67 -2.26 -17.20
CA GLN A 28 -1.95 -3.54 -17.23
C GLN A 28 -0.41 -3.42 -17.38
N ASN A 29 0.08 -2.27 -17.87
CA ASN A 29 1.51 -1.96 -17.98
C ASN A 29 2.02 -1.20 -16.75
N GLY A 30 1.13 -0.89 -15.80
CA GLY A 30 1.35 -0.01 -14.66
C GLY A 30 1.65 1.43 -15.04
N ASP A 31 1.17 1.86 -16.21
CA ASP A 31 1.13 3.26 -16.59
C ASP A 31 -0.03 3.95 -15.87
N VAL A 32 0.28 5.08 -15.24
CA VAL A 32 -0.70 5.91 -14.54
C VAL A 32 -0.98 7.11 -15.43
N HIS A 33 -2.18 7.16 -16.00
CA HIS A 33 -2.61 8.32 -16.79
C HIS A 33 -2.54 9.60 -15.95
N GLU A 34 -1.97 10.66 -16.53
CA GLU A 34 -1.64 11.96 -15.90
C GLU A 34 -2.88 12.79 -15.43
N GLY A 35 -4.07 12.19 -15.45
CA GLY A 35 -5.31 12.78 -14.91
C GLY A 35 -6.04 11.89 -13.91
N ARG A 36 -5.46 10.75 -13.49
CA ARG A 36 -6.02 9.96 -12.40
C ARG A 36 -5.68 10.60 -11.07
N GLU A 37 -6.70 10.77 -10.22
CA GLU A 37 -6.50 11.24 -8.85
C GLU A 37 -5.70 10.21 -8.06
N GLU A 38 -4.55 10.64 -7.53
CA GLU A 38 -3.79 9.85 -6.56
C GLU A 38 -4.61 9.73 -5.28
N LYS A 39 -4.85 8.49 -4.86
CA LYS A 39 -5.55 8.20 -3.61
C LYS A 39 -4.54 7.88 -2.53
N PHE A 40 -4.93 8.04 -1.27
CA PHE A 40 -4.08 7.69 -0.16
C PHE A 40 -4.87 7.13 1.00
N PHE A 41 -4.22 6.30 1.80
CA PHE A 41 -4.75 5.79 3.06
C PHE A 41 -3.64 5.59 4.06
N THR A 42 -4.00 5.59 5.34
CA THR A 42 -3.08 5.28 6.42
C THR A 42 -2.97 3.78 6.59
N PHE A 43 -1.77 3.25 6.45
CA PHE A 43 -1.45 1.84 6.61
C PHE A 43 -0.61 1.62 7.85
N LYS A 44 -1.09 0.80 8.78
CA LYS A 44 -0.37 0.47 10.03
C LYS A 44 0.44 -0.82 9.93
N GLY A 45 0.23 -1.61 8.88
CA GLY A 45 0.91 -2.89 8.68
C GLY A 45 2.37 -2.73 8.30
N SER A 46 3.14 -3.81 8.45
CA SER A 46 4.56 -3.87 8.08
C SER A 46 4.82 -4.65 6.79
N CYS A 47 3.87 -5.49 6.39
CA CYS A 47 3.99 -6.46 5.31
C CYS A 47 3.33 -5.99 4.01
N VAL A 48 3.83 -6.48 2.88
CA VAL A 48 3.22 -6.23 1.56
C VAL A 48 1.91 -6.99 1.41
N ASP A 49 1.76 -8.17 2.01
CA ASP A 49 0.53 -8.95 1.93
C ASP A 49 -0.66 -8.21 2.54
N GLU A 50 -0.50 -7.69 3.76
CA GLU A 50 -1.51 -6.82 4.41
C GLU A 50 -1.79 -5.56 3.58
N LEU A 51 -0.76 -4.97 2.96
CA LEU A 51 -0.92 -3.81 2.10
C LEU A 51 -1.74 -4.16 0.86
N LYS A 52 -1.46 -5.32 0.27
CA LYS A 52 -2.16 -5.86 -0.89
C LYS A 52 -3.63 -6.11 -0.55
N GLU A 53 -3.92 -6.79 0.55
CA GLU A 53 -5.30 -7.02 1.01
C GLU A 53 -6.07 -5.70 1.16
N LYS A 54 -5.44 -4.69 1.78
CA LYS A 54 -6.07 -3.38 1.93
C LYS A 54 -6.33 -2.72 0.58
N LEU A 55 -5.38 -2.79 -0.36
CA LEU A 55 -5.56 -2.25 -1.71
C LEU A 55 -6.62 -3.01 -2.50
N GLN A 56 -6.77 -4.31 -2.31
CA GLN A 56 -7.85 -5.11 -2.91
C GLN A 56 -9.22 -4.64 -2.41
N GLU A 57 -9.36 -4.41 -1.09
CA GLU A 57 -10.58 -3.87 -0.49
C GLU A 57 -10.90 -2.46 -1.00
N GLU A 58 -9.91 -1.56 -1.06
CA GLU A 58 -10.07 -0.17 -1.50
C GLU A 58 -10.39 -0.05 -3.00
N THR A 59 -9.81 -0.92 -3.83
CA THR A 59 -10.00 -0.89 -5.29
C THR A 59 -11.12 -1.82 -5.77
N GLY A 60 -11.55 -2.78 -4.95
CA GLY A 60 -12.50 -3.82 -5.31
C GLY A 60 -11.96 -4.84 -6.31
N LEU A 61 -10.63 -5.02 -6.38
CA LEU A 61 -9.95 -5.92 -7.31
C LEU A 61 -9.38 -7.11 -6.55
N ASP A 62 -9.71 -8.35 -6.95
CA ASP A 62 -9.20 -9.56 -6.29
C ASP A 62 -7.75 -9.88 -6.69
N ASP A 63 -7.36 -9.68 -7.95
CA ASP A 63 -6.01 -9.96 -8.42
C ASP A 63 -5.29 -8.65 -8.78
N ILE A 64 -4.47 -8.16 -7.86
CA ILE A 64 -3.63 -6.97 -8.06
C ILE A 64 -2.17 -7.26 -7.82
N VAL A 65 -1.34 -6.49 -8.52
CA VAL A 65 0.08 -6.37 -8.24
C VAL A 65 0.34 -4.98 -7.69
N VAL A 66 0.92 -4.91 -6.50
CA VAL A 66 1.37 -3.65 -5.90
C VAL A 66 2.78 -3.38 -6.40
N CYS A 67 2.93 -2.35 -7.22
CA CYS A 67 4.21 -1.89 -7.73
C CYS A 67 4.62 -0.61 -7.01
N SER A 68 5.91 -0.40 -6.76
CA SER A 68 6.42 0.91 -6.35
C SER A 68 7.07 1.60 -7.54
N ARG A 69 6.88 2.91 -7.67
CA ARG A 69 7.47 3.73 -8.73
C ARG A 69 8.77 4.33 -8.24
N ASN A 70 9.88 4.05 -8.93
CA ASN A 70 11.14 4.69 -8.61
C ASN A 70 11.14 6.13 -9.16
N PRO A 71 11.24 7.18 -8.32
CA PRO A 71 11.22 8.57 -8.80
C PRO A 71 12.40 8.89 -9.73
N LEU A 72 13.52 8.15 -9.60
CA LEU A 72 14.73 8.40 -10.38
C LEU A 72 14.66 7.89 -11.82
N ASN A 73 13.88 6.84 -12.08
CA ASN A 73 13.88 6.16 -13.37
C ASN A 73 12.50 6.03 -14.00
N ALA A 74 11.44 6.48 -13.32
CA ALA A 74 10.03 6.25 -13.64
C ALA A 74 9.62 4.76 -13.79
N LYS A 75 10.58 3.83 -13.71
CA LYS A 75 10.35 2.39 -13.71
C LYS A 75 9.57 2.00 -12.47
N ILE A 76 8.54 1.21 -12.70
CA ILE A 76 7.80 0.53 -11.65
C ILE A 76 8.43 -0.84 -11.39
N TYR A 77 8.41 -1.26 -10.13
CA TYR A 77 8.88 -2.57 -9.72
C TYR A 77 7.86 -3.20 -8.77
N PRO A 78 7.50 -4.48 -8.95
CA PRO A 78 6.57 -5.15 -8.05
C PRO A 78 7.18 -5.26 -6.65
N LEU A 79 6.42 -4.86 -5.63
CA LEU A 79 6.81 -5.05 -4.24
C LEU A 79 6.74 -6.53 -3.92
N ARG A 80 7.92 -7.15 -3.74
CA ARG A 80 8.06 -8.54 -3.27
C ARG A 80 8.76 -8.63 -1.91
N LEU A 81 9.39 -7.54 -1.47
CA LEU A 81 10.11 -7.46 -0.20
C LEU A 81 9.27 -6.75 0.84
N GLN A 82 9.55 -6.99 2.13
CA GLN A 82 8.96 -6.23 3.23
C GLN A 82 9.08 -4.71 2.99
N LEU A 83 8.06 -3.98 3.43
CA LEU A 83 8.00 -2.55 3.24
C LEU A 83 9.11 -1.86 4.06
N PRO A 84 9.57 -0.66 3.66
CA PRO A 84 10.62 0.05 4.38
C PRO A 84 10.30 0.16 5.89
N PRO A 85 11.25 -0.15 6.79
CA PRO A 85 10.99 -0.26 8.23
C PRO A 85 10.76 1.09 8.93
N ASN A 86 11.07 2.20 8.27
CA ASN A 86 11.02 3.54 8.86
C ASN A 86 9.63 4.20 8.81
N ASN A 87 8.57 3.47 8.47
CA ASN A 87 7.21 4.01 8.28
C ASN A 87 7.21 5.28 7.41
N ILE A 88 8.02 5.25 6.34
CA ILE A 88 8.12 6.36 5.39
C ILE A 88 6.93 6.26 4.44
N ASP A 89 6.38 7.42 4.11
CA ASP A 89 5.36 7.55 3.09
C ASP A 89 5.87 7.00 1.75
N MET A 90 5.00 6.29 1.03
CA MET A 90 5.39 5.64 -0.21
C MET A 90 4.34 5.77 -1.29
N HIS A 91 4.82 5.90 -2.53
CA HIS A 91 4.00 5.89 -3.72
C HIS A 91 4.03 4.50 -4.35
N VAL A 92 2.84 3.94 -4.53
CA VAL A 92 2.60 2.67 -5.18
C VAL A 92 1.64 2.82 -6.36
N VAL A 93 1.72 1.88 -7.28
CA VAL A 93 0.84 1.73 -8.41
C VAL A 93 0.17 0.37 -8.27
N VAL A 94 -1.15 0.37 -8.19
CA VAL A 94 -1.97 -0.83 -8.20
C VAL A 94 -2.21 -1.19 -9.65
N VAL A 95 -1.70 -2.35 -10.05
CA VAL A 95 -1.92 -2.89 -11.40
C VAL A 95 -2.93 -4.02 -11.28
N PRO A 96 -4.11 -3.93 -11.92
CA PRO A 96 -5.00 -5.07 -12.03
C PRO A 96 -4.28 -6.16 -12.81
N SER A 97 -4.06 -7.30 -12.16
CA SER A 97 -3.62 -8.51 -12.82
C SER A 97 -4.81 -9.04 -13.61
N LEU A 98 -4.83 -8.73 -14.91
CA LEU A 98 -5.62 -9.49 -15.87
C LEU A 98 -4.94 -10.83 -16.11
N GLU A 99 -4.73 -11.64 -15.06
CA GLU A 99 -4.74 -13.09 -15.27
C GLU A 99 -6.17 -13.47 -15.63
N SER A 100 -6.50 -13.22 -16.91
CA SER A 100 -7.18 -14.26 -17.65
C SER A 100 -6.45 -15.54 -17.29
N LYS A 101 -7.18 -16.52 -16.72
CA LYS A 101 -6.75 -17.90 -16.61
C LYS A 101 -6.01 -18.31 -17.90
N HIS A 102 -4.70 -18.18 -17.92
CA HIS A 102 -3.89 -18.56 -19.06
C HIS A 102 -2.60 -19.11 -18.50
N SER A 103 -2.71 -20.38 -18.10
CA SER A 103 -1.65 -21.38 -18.17
C SER A 103 -0.36 -20.86 -18.78
N GLN A 104 0.61 -20.55 -17.92
CA GLN A 104 2.01 -20.72 -18.30
C GLN A 104 2.53 -21.94 -17.57
N VAL A 105 2.14 -23.10 -18.11
CA VAL A 105 3.04 -24.25 -18.15
C VAL A 105 4.20 -23.81 -19.04
N LEU A 106 5.34 -23.44 -18.45
CA LEU A 106 6.60 -23.48 -19.17
C LEU A 106 7.33 -24.74 -18.72
N VAL A 107 7.16 -25.78 -19.55
CA VAL A 107 8.10 -26.88 -19.63
C VAL A 107 9.40 -26.32 -20.20
N VAL A 108 10.48 -26.37 -19.43
CA VAL A 108 11.83 -26.69 -19.93
C VAL A 108 12.60 -27.44 -18.85
#